data_AF-A0A7C7VP91-F1
#
_entry.id   AF-A0A7C7VP91-F1
#
_cell.length_a   1.000
_cell.length_b   1.000
_cell.length_c   1.000
_cell.angle_alpha   90.00
_cell.angle_beta   90.00
_cell.angle_gamma   90.00
#
_symmetry.space_group_name_H-M   'P 1'
#
loop_
_entity.id
_entity.type
_entity.pdbx_description
1 polymer ?
#
loop_
_entity_poly.entity_id
_entity_poly.type
_entity_poly.pdbx_seq_one_letter_code
_entity_poly.pdbx_strand_id
1 'polypeptide(L)' 'MYVLKASGEKEEFKPQKLIKSLVKAGASRELAIQVAKEVEQQI' A
#
# COMPACT_ATOMS: atom_id res chain seq x y z
N MET A 1 -2.47 3.83 11.51
CA MET A 1 -3.41 4.12 10.39
C MET A 1 -4.21 2.86 10.09
N TYR A 2 -5.51 2.96 9.81
CA TYR A 2 -6.35 1.81 9.46
C TYR A 2 -6.98 1.99 8.07
N VAL A 3 -7.07 0.90 7.32
CA VAL A 3 -7.82 0.81 6.04
C VAL A 3 -9.01 -0.11 6.21
N LEU A 4 -10.06 0.13 5.42
CA LEU A 4 -11.21 -0.77 5.34
C LEU A 4 -10.92 -1.86 4.33
N LYS A 5 -11.12 -3.12 4.74
CA LYS A 5 -11.17 -4.25 3.80
C LYS A 5 -12.44 -4.20 2.98
N ALA A 6 -12.46 -4.97 1.90
CA ALA A 6 -13.69 -5.25 1.16
C ALA A 6 -14.80 -5.88 2.02
N SER A 7 -14.44 -6.55 3.14
CA SER A 7 -15.40 -7.07 4.13
C SER A 7 -16.00 -5.98 5.03
N GLY A 8 -15.51 -4.75 5.00
CA GLY A 8 -15.87 -3.68 5.94
C GLY A 8 -15.07 -3.69 7.25
N GLU A 9 -14.21 -4.68 7.47
CA GLU A 9 -13.35 -4.75 8.65
C GLU A 9 -12.19 -3.77 8.57
N LYS A 10 -11.81 -3.17 9.70
CA LYS A 10 -10.61 -2.34 9.81
C LYS A 10 -9.37 -3.20 9.91
N GLU A 11 -8.38 -2.90 9.09
CA GLU A 11 -7.04 -3.52 9.14
C GLU A 11 -5.99 -2.42 9.28
N GLU A 12 -4.92 -2.70 10.01
CA GLU A 12 -3.76 -1.81 10.05
C GLU A 12 -3.17 -1.65 8.65
N PHE A 13 -2.95 -0.40 8.23
CA PHE A 13 -2.28 -0.12 6.97
C PHE A 13 -0.85 -0.64 7.02
N LYS A 14 -0.51 -1.55 6.10
CA LYS A 14 0.83 -2.13 5.98
C LYS A 14 1.42 -1.74 4.63
N PRO A 15 2.36 -0.78 4.57
CA PRO A 15 2.96 -0.30 3.32
C PRO A 15 3.56 -1.43 2.47
N GLN A 16 4.09 -2.46 3.12
CA GLN A 16 4.65 -3.65 2.48
C GLN A 16 3.64 -4.40 1.61
N LYS A 17 2.34 -4.42 1.96
CA LYS A 17 1.30 -5.07 1.15
C LYS A 17 1.09 -4.32 -0.17
N LEU A 18 1.15 -2.98 -0.12
CA LEU A 18 1.05 -2.12 -1.30
C LEU A 18 2.26 -2.29 -2.22
N ILE A 19 3.47 -2.22 -1.65
CA ILE A 19 4.73 -2.40 -2.41
C ILE A 19 4.73 -3.77 -3.11
N LYS A 20 4.39 -4.84 -2.40
CA LYS A 20 4.33 -6.20 -2.97
C LYS A 20 3.32 -6.30 -4.11
N SER A 21 2.17 -5.65 -3.98
CA SER A 21 1.14 -5.62 -5.02
C SER A 21 1.62 -4.88 -6.28
N LEU A 22 2.24 -3.70 -6.11
CA LEU A 22 2.77 -2.88 -7.20
C LEU A 22 3.89 -3.59 -7.96
N VAL A 23 4.84 -4.20 -7.25
CA VAL A 23 5.91 -4.99 -7.87
C VAL A 23 5.34 -6.19 -8.63
N LYS A 24 4.34 -6.88 -8.07
CA LYS A 24 3.66 -7.99 -8.75
C LYS A 24 2.95 -7.54 -10.03
N ALA A 25 2.45 -6.30 -10.07
CA ALA A 25 1.85 -5.69 -11.25
C ALA A 25 2.87 -5.19 -12.30
N GLY A 26 4.18 -5.30 -12.02
CA GLY A 26 5.25 -4.92 -12.96
C GLY A 26 5.89 -3.56 -12.68
N ALA A 27 5.53 -2.87 -11.59
CA ALA A 27 6.20 -1.64 -11.20
C ALA A 27 7.64 -1.91 -10.73
N SER A 28 8.55 -0.96 -10.99
CA SER A 28 9.88 -1.02 -10.39
C SER A 28 9.78 -0.90 -8.87
N ARG A 29 10.75 -1.50 -8.16
CA ARG A 29 10.76 -1.48 -6.69
C ARG A 29 10.85 -0.05 -6.15
N GLU A 30 11.61 0.82 -6.81
CA GLU A 30 11.76 2.23 -6.45
C GLU A 30 10.43 2.98 -6.58
N LEU A 31 9.73 2.81 -7.72
CA LEU A 31 8.41 3.41 -7.93
C LEU A 31 7.39 2.91 -6.90
N ALA A 32 7.40 1.60 -6.61
CA ALA A 32 6.51 1.02 -5.62
C ALA A 32 6.74 1.58 -4.20
N ILE A 33 7.99 1.82 -3.82
CA ILE A 33 8.35 2.45 -2.55
C ILE A 33 7.91 3.91 -2.51
N GLN A 34 8.10 4.65 -3.60
CA GLN A 34 7.69 6.05 -3.69
C GLN A 34 6.17 6.18 -3.51
N VAL A 35 5.39 5.41 -4.28
CA VAL A 35 3.92 5.39 -4.17
C VAL A 35 3.48 5.02 -2.76
N ALA A 36 4.14 4.06 -2.11
CA ALA A 36 3.79 3.68 -0.74
C ALA A 36 4.00 4.81 0.28
N LYS A 37 5.06 5.62 0.11
CA LYS A 37 5.29 6.81 0.95
C LYS A 37 4.27 7.91 0.68
N GLU A 38 3.94 8.16 -0.59
CA GLU A 38 2.93 9.16 -0.97
C GLU A 38 1.56 8.80 -0.40
N VAL A 39 1.17 7.53 -0.49
CA VAL A 39 -0.07 7.03 0.11
C VAL A 39 -0.05 7.19 1.63
N GLU A 40 1.04 6.82 2.31
CA GLU A 40 1.18 6.94 3.77
C GLU A 40 1.05 8.39 4.28
N GLN A 41 1.42 9.38 3.48
CA GLN A 41 1.27 10.80 3.82
C GLN A 41 -0.15 11.35 3.64
N GLN A 42 -1.00 10.66 2.87
CA GLN A 42 -2.35 11.11 2.52
C GLN A 42 -3.46 10.44 3.34
N ILE A 43 -3.09 9.59 4.29
CA ILE A 43 -3.99 8.80 5.12
C ILE A 43 -3.79 9.11 6.60
#